data_AF-A0A347ZT82-F1
#
_entry.id   AF-A0A347ZT82-F1
#
_cell.length_a   1.000
_cell.length_b   1.000
_cell.length_c   1.000
_cell.angle_alpha   90.00
_cell.angle_beta   90.00
_cell.angle_gamma   90.00
#
_symmetry.space_group_name_H-M   'P 1'
#
loop_
_entity.id
_entity.type
_entity.pdbx_description
1 polymer ?
#
loop_
_entity_poly.entity_id
_entity_poly.type
_entity_poly.pdbx_seq_one_letter_code
_entity_poly.pdbx_strand_id
1 'polypeptide(L)'
;MRRDRFPGRPIRRPIRGLAARRPVPPKLREANQLYSTGDYEKAAGLYVQMAQRAEQNRLPQAANLYMRAGISYLKYGDLAQTQALLQKSFQYCIDRKRWPQLQRILKVASAELDAAGQTDLKSDLYTWAHTQLLDANQTFPDIRDKANEPSTQAVALPAHCPNCGGPVQPNEVEWYDSENPICAFCGSILKND
;
A
#
# COMPACT_ATOMS: atom_id res chain seq x y z
N MET A 1 23.78 46.55 2.27
CA MET A 1 22.48 46.23 2.88
C MET A 1 22.00 44.89 2.34
N ARG A 2 22.18 43.81 3.10
CA ARG A 2 21.68 42.47 2.77
C ARG A 2 20.31 42.32 3.43
N ARG A 3 19.26 42.04 2.65
CA ARG A 3 17.93 41.72 3.17
C ARG A 3 17.91 40.21 3.44
N ASP A 4 17.91 39.85 4.72
CA ASP A 4 17.78 38.47 5.15
C ASP A 4 16.44 37.89 4.70
N ARG A 5 16.55 36.80 3.95
CA ARG A 5 15.46 35.99 3.44
C ARG A 5 14.93 35.18 4.63
N PHE A 6 13.72 35.49 5.11
CA PHE A 6 13.05 34.75 6.18
C PHE A 6 13.12 33.23 5.93
N PRO A 7 13.51 32.39 6.90
CA PRO A 7 13.39 30.95 6.76
C PRO A 7 11.91 30.61 6.70
N GLY A 8 11.47 30.09 5.55
CA GLY A 8 10.11 29.65 5.33
C GLY A 8 9.70 28.66 6.41
N ARG A 9 8.72 29.04 7.22
CA ARG A 9 8.04 28.09 8.11
C ARG A 9 7.51 26.95 7.23
N PRO A 10 7.75 25.68 7.56
CA PRO A 10 7.09 24.59 6.87
C PRO A 10 5.59 24.84 6.97
N ILE A 11 4.92 24.94 5.82
CA ILE A 11 3.48 25.03 5.74
C ILE A 11 2.94 23.75 6.39
N ARG A 12 2.63 23.82 7.68
CA ARG A 12 1.82 22.81 8.37
C ARG A 12 0.49 22.82 7.64
N ARG A 13 0.33 21.91 6.69
CA ARG A 13 -0.98 21.64 6.10
C ARG A 13 -1.91 21.43 7.29
N PRO A 14 -3.00 22.21 7.41
CA PRO A 14 -3.95 21.97 8.48
C PRO A 14 -4.36 20.50 8.36
N ILE A 15 -4.27 19.78 9.47
CA ILE A 15 -4.77 18.41 9.60
C ILE A 15 -6.29 18.49 9.47
N ARG A 16 -6.78 18.71 8.24
CA ARG A 16 -8.19 18.80 7.94
C ARG A 16 -8.69 17.37 7.90
N GLY A 17 -9.04 16.88 9.08
CA GLY A 17 -9.54 15.52 9.31
C GLY A 17 -8.47 14.56 9.80
N LEU A 18 -7.95 14.79 11.01
CA LEU A 18 -7.60 13.68 11.91
C LEU A 18 -8.77 12.72 11.82
N ALA A 19 -8.53 11.56 11.21
CA ALA A 19 -9.35 10.37 11.24
C ALA A 19 -10.57 10.50 12.15
N ALA A 20 -11.68 11.08 11.65
CA ALA A 20 -12.97 10.73 12.20
C ALA A 20 -12.98 9.22 12.11
N ARG A 21 -12.97 8.54 13.26
CA ARG A 21 -12.85 7.08 13.41
C ARG A 21 -13.93 6.44 12.56
N ARG A 22 -13.69 6.29 11.25
CA ARG A 22 -14.59 5.54 10.40
C ARG A 22 -14.48 4.13 10.96
N PRO A 23 -15.57 3.57 11.49
CA PRO A 23 -15.51 2.24 12.07
C PRO A 23 -14.94 1.33 11.01
N VAL A 24 -13.89 0.59 11.37
CA VAL A 24 -13.29 -0.37 10.46
C VAL A 24 -14.39 -1.32 10.00
N PRO A 25 -14.57 -1.51 8.68
CA PRO A 25 -15.57 -2.45 8.21
C PRO A 25 -15.32 -3.82 8.84
N PRO A 26 -16.34 -4.49 9.43
CA PRO A 26 -16.15 -5.80 10.04
C PRO A 26 -15.56 -6.82 9.05
N LYS A 27 -15.94 -6.71 7.77
CA LYS A 27 -15.36 -7.47 6.66
C LYS A 27 -13.84 -7.33 6.52
N LEU A 28 -13.26 -6.19 6.90
CA LEU A 28 -11.81 -6.01 6.84
C LEU A 28 -11.10 -6.77 7.95
N ARG A 29 -11.68 -6.77 9.15
CA ARG A 29 -11.16 -7.58 10.27
C ARG A 29 -11.24 -9.06 9.95
N GLU A 30 -12.37 -9.49 9.40
CA GLU A 30 -12.58 -10.86 8.92
C GLU A 30 -11.57 -11.25 7.83
N ALA A 31 -11.35 -10.40 6.82
CA ALA A 31 -10.35 -10.66 5.78
C ALA A 31 -8.93 -10.81 6.34
N ASN A 32 -8.54 -9.95 7.28
CA ASN A 32 -7.24 -10.03 7.93
C ASN A 32 -7.10 -11.30 8.77
N GLN A 33 -8.18 -11.73 9.45
CA GLN A 33 -8.21 -12.97 10.21
C GLN A 33 -8.11 -14.20 9.29
N LEU A 34 -8.89 -14.26 8.21
CA LEU A 34 -8.82 -15.35 7.23
C LEU A 34 -7.42 -15.44 6.60
N TYR A 35 -6.81 -14.29 6.32
CA TYR A 35 -5.45 -14.25 5.81
C TYR A 35 -4.44 -14.81 6.81
N SER A 36 -4.58 -14.50 8.11
CA SER A 36 -3.66 -15.01 9.13
C SER A 36 -3.88 -16.49 9.47
N THR A 37 -5.09 -17.03 9.27
CA THR A 37 -5.39 -18.47 9.40
C THR A 37 -5.01 -19.28 8.16
N GLY A 38 -4.60 -18.63 7.08
CA GLY A 38 -4.20 -19.28 5.82
C GLY A 38 -5.34 -19.55 4.84
N ASP A 39 -6.56 -19.07 5.12
CA ASP A 39 -7.71 -19.13 4.22
C ASP A 39 -7.59 -18.06 3.11
N TYR A 40 -6.52 -18.14 2.31
CA TYR A 40 -6.12 -17.08 1.40
C TYR A 40 -7.14 -16.77 0.31
N GLU A 41 -7.82 -17.79 -0.25
CA GLU A 41 -8.85 -17.59 -1.28
C GLU A 41 -10.03 -16.75 -0.76
N LYS A 42 -10.54 -17.09 0.43
CA LYS A 42 -11.65 -16.36 1.06
C LYS A 42 -11.22 -14.95 1.46
N ALA A 43 -10.01 -14.80 2.01
CA ALA A 43 -9.43 -13.51 2.32
C ALA A 43 -9.33 -12.63 1.07
N ALA A 44 -8.83 -13.19 -0.04
CA ALA A 44 -8.72 -12.50 -1.32
C ALA A 44 -10.09 -11.97 -1.80
N GLY A 45 -11.12 -12.82 -1.78
CA GLY A 45 -12.48 -12.44 -2.16
C GLY A 45 -13.03 -11.27 -1.35
N LEU A 46 -12.78 -11.23 -0.03
CA LEU A 46 -13.17 -10.09 0.80
C LEU A 46 -12.36 -8.83 0.48
N TYR A 47 -11.05 -8.94 0.26
CA TYR A 47 -10.22 -7.81 -0.14
C TYR A 47 -10.69 -7.21 -1.48
N VAL A 48 -11.05 -8.03 -2.47
CA VAL A 48 -11.59 -7.56 -3.77
C VAL A 48 -12.87 -6.75 -3.57
N GLN A 49 -13.82 -7.26 -2.78
CA GLN A 49 -15.08 -6.55 -2.50
C GLN A 49 -14.81 -5.17 -1.87
N MET A 50 -13.88 -5.11 -0.93
CA MET A 50 -13.52 -3.86 -0.28
C MET A 50 -12.75 -2.92 -1.22
N ALA A 51 -11.85 -3.45 -2.04
CA ALA A 51 -11.10 -2.69 -3.02
C ALA A 51 -12.01 -2.04 -4.07
N GLN A 52 -12.99 -2.78 -4.58
CA GLN A 52 -14.00 -2.27 -5.52
C GLN A 52 -14.82 -1.14 -4.88
N ARG A 53 -15.27 -1.33 -3.64
CA ARG A 53 -15.99 -0.27 -2.92
C ARG A 53 -15.10 0.94 -2.66
N ALA A 54 -13.83 0.74 -2.29
CA ALA A 54 -12.88 1.82 -2.09
C ALA A 54 -12.62 2.58 -3.41
N GLU A 55 -12.48 1.89 -4.52
CA GLU A 55 -12.30 2.45 -5.87
C GLU A 55 -13.52 3.28 -6.30
N GLN A 56 -14.73 2.76 -6.14
CA GLN A 56 -15.99 3.48 -6.41
C GLN A 56 -16.08 4.78 -5.60
N ASN A 57 -15.62 4.75 -4.35
CA ASN A 57 -15.57 5.91 -3.46
C ASN A 57 -14.29 6.75 -3.61
N ARG A 58 -13.43 6.43 -4.59
CA ARG A 58 -12.15 7.11 -4.88
C ARG A 58 -11.23 7.19 -3.67
N LEU A 59 -11.26 6.18 -2.81
CA LEU A 59 -10.47 6.11 -1.60
C LEU A 59 -9.02 5.69 -1.91
N PRO A 60 -8.04 6.23 -1.17
CA PRO A 60 -6.65 5.89 -1.41
C PRO A 60 -6.28 4.41 -1.20
N GLN A 61 -7.03 3.74 -0.34
CA GLN A 61 -6.79 2.36 0.10
C GLN A 61 -7.10 1.32 -0.98
N ALA A 62 -7.82 1.69 -2.06
CA ALA A 62 -8.21 0.76 -3.12
C ALA A 62 -7.02 -0.02 -3.69
N ALA A 63 -5.90 0.67 -3.99
CA ALA A 63 -4.70 0.02 -4.50
C ALA A 63 -4.11 -0.98 -3.50
N ASN A 64 -3.97 -0.61 -2.22
CA ASN A 64 -3.43 -1.52 -1.20
C ASN A 64 -4.34 -2.75 -1.00
N LEU A 65 -5.67 -2.57 -1.09
CA LEU A 65 -6.62 -3.67 -0.98
C LEU A 65 -6.55 -4.60 -2.21
N TYR A 66 -6.44 -4.06 -3.43
CA TYR A 66 -6.20 -4.88 -4.63
C TYR A 66 -4.86 -5.62 -4.55
N MET A 67 -3.81 -4.96 -4.08
CA MET A 67 -2.51 -5.60 -3.86
C MET A 67 -2.62 -6.78 -2.89
N ARG A 68 -3.30 -6.58 -1.75
CA ARG A 68 -3.50 -7.64 -0.76
C ARG A 68 -4.37 -8.78 -1.29
N ALA A 69 -5.38 -8.49 -2.09
CA ALA A 69 -6.13 -9.52 -2.79
C ALA A 69 -5.23 -10.35 -3.72
N GLY A 70 -4.39 -9.68 -4.52
CA GLY A 70 -3.43 -10.35 -5.42
C GLY A 70 -2.43 -11.23 -4.65
N ILE A 71 -1.82 -10.71 -3.58
CA ILE A 71 -0.90 -11.49 -2.73
C ILE A 71 -1.61 -12.69 -2.07
N SER A 72 -2.89 -12.55 -1.72
CA SER A 72 -3.67 -13.66 -1.18
C SER A 72 -3.87 -14.76 -2.23
N TYR A 73 -4.25 -14.41 -3.47
CA TYR A 73 -4.32 -15.38 -4.56
C TYR A 73 -2.97 -15.99 -4.92
N LEU A 74 -1.87 -15.25 -4.78
CA LEU A 74 -0.51 -15.77 -4.96
C LEU A 74 -0.24 -16.91 -3.97
N LYS A 75 -0.58 -16.72 -2.69
CA LYS A 75 -0.41 -17.74 -1.65
C LYS A 75 -1.36 -18.92 -1.81
N TYR A 76 -2.53 -18.69 -2.42
CA TYR A 76 -3.45 -19.76 -2.81
C TYR A 76 -2.96 -20.56 -4.03
N GLY A 77 -2.14 -19.96 -4.89
CA GLY A 77 -1.60 -20.57 -6.11
C GLY A 77 -2.31 -20.14 -7.41
N ASP A 78 -3.24 -19.18 -7.35
CA ASP A 78 -3.91 -18.65 -8.54
C ASP A 78 -3.13 -17.46 -9.13
N LEU A 79 -2.19 -17.78 -10.02
CA LEU A 79 -1.31 -16.79 -10.66
C LEU A 79 -2.08 -15.84 -11.60
N ALA A 80 -3.15 -16.31 -12.24
CA ALA A 80 -3.95 -15.49 -13.14
C ALA A 80 -4.68 -14.37 -12.39
N GLN A 81 -5.32 -14.71 -11.26
CA GLN A 81 -5.95 -13.71 -10.40
C GLN A 81 -4.91 -12.80 -9.75
N THR A 82 -3.76 -13.36 -9.34
CA THR A 82 -2.64 -12.57 -8.81
C THR A 82 -2.24 -11.47 -9.79
N GLN A 83 -1.99 -11.83 -11.04
CA GLN A 83 -1.59 -10.88 -12.09
C GLN A 83 -2.63 -9.78 -12.28
N ALA A 84 -3.89 -10.16 -12.49
CA ALA A 84 -4.98 -9.22 -12.76
C ALA A 84 -5.16 -8.20 -11.62
N LEU A 85 -5.09 -8.65 -10.36
CA LEU A 85 -5.29 -7.80 -9.20
C LEU A 85 -4.09 -6.90 -8.92
N LEU A 86 -2.87 -7.38 -9.14
CA LEU A 86 -1.66 -6.54 -9.04
C LEU A 86 -1.63 -5.47 -10.14
N GLN A 87 -1.95 -5.81 -11.39
CA GLN A 87 -2.11 -4.83 -12.47
C GLN A 87 -3.15 -3.78 -12.09
N LYS A 88 -4.30 -4.19 -11.56
CA LYS A 88 -5.35 -3.26 -11.13
C LYS A 88 -4.89 -2.32 -10.00
N SER A 89 -4.14 -2.86 -9.03
CA SER A 89 -3.52 -2.05 -7.97
C SER A 89 -2.58 -0.98 -8.53
N PHE A 90 -1.69 -1.38 -9.45
CA PHE A 90 -0.73 -0.48 -10.09
C PHE A 90 -1.46 0.57 -10.93
N GLN A 91 -2.41 0.16 -11.78
CA GLN A 91 -3.20 1.05 -12.62
C GLN A 91 -3.89 2.13 -11.80
N TYR A 92 -4.51 1.75 -10.67
CA TYR A 92 -5.19 2.71 -9.81
C TYR A 92 -4.22 3.78 -9.26
N CYS A 93 -2.97 3.42 -8.98
CA CYS A 93 -1.95 4.40 -8.61
C CYS A 93 -1.49 5.26 -9.79
N ILE A 94 -1.34 4.67 -10.98
CA ILE A 94 -0.92 5.38 -12.20
C ILE A 94 -1.95 6.43 -12.61
N ASP A 95 -3.22 6.04 -12.74
CA ASP A 95 -4.33 6.92 -13.12
C ASP A 95 -4.48 8.12 -12.18
N ARG A 96 -4.14 7.91 -10.91
CA ARG A 96 -4.23 8.92 -9.84
C ARG A 96 -2.91 9.64 -9.59
N LYS A 97 -1.86 9.35 -10.35
CA LYS A 97 -0.53 9.95 -10.21
C LYS A 97 0.06 9.80 -8.80
N ARG A 98 -0.19 8.67 -8.14
CA ARG A 98 0.25 8.39 -6.77
C ARG A 98 1.56 7.62 -6.74
N TRP A 99 2.61 8.26 -7.26
CA TRP A 99 3.92 7.65 -7.46
C TRP A 99 4.57 7.08 -6.19
N PRO A 100 4.53 7.76 -5.03
CA PRO A 100 5.10 7.20 -3.80
C PRO A 100 4.39 5.92 -3.35
N GLN A 101 3.06 5.84 -3.56
CA GLN A 101 2.31 4.63 -3.24
C GLN A 101 2.58 3.52 -4.26
N LEU A 102 2.68 3.85 -5.55
CA LEU A 102 3.05 2.88 -6.58
C LEU A 102 4.39 2.22 -6.26
N GLN A 103 5.42 3.01 -5.89
CA GLN A 103 6.74 2.48 -5.53
C GLN A 103 6.68 1.53 -4.31
N ARG A 104 5.91 1.88 -3.27
CA ARG A 104 5.71 1.00 -2.10
C ARG A 104 5.03 -0.31 -2.50
N ILE A 105 3.95 -0.24 -3.26
CA ILE A 105 3.19 -1.42 -3.72
C ILE A 105 4.07 -2.31 -4.60
N LEU A 106 4.82 -1.73 -5.56
CA LEU A 106 5.75 -2.48 -6.40
C LEU A 106 6.80 -3.20 -5.54
N LYS A 107 7.41 -2.51 -4.57
CA LYS A 107 8.40 -3.12 -3.66
C LYS A 107 7.84 -4.33 -2.90
N VAL A 108 6.62 -4.20 -2.38
CA VAL A 108 5.95 -5.26 -1.62
C VAL A 108 5.57 -6.43 -2.52
N ALA A 109 4.96 -6.15 -3.67
CA ALA A 109 4.64 -7.16 -4.67
C ALA A 109 5.88 -7.91 -5.15
N SER A 110 7.00 -7.20 -5.39
CA SER A 110 8.29 -7.83 -5.72
C SER A 110 8.68 -8.85 -4.67
N ALA A 111 8.71 -8.42 -3.40
CA ALA A 111 9.21 -9.25 -2.31
C ALA A 111 8.36 -10.52 -2.15
N GLU A 112 7.04 -10.40 -2.27
CA GLU A 112 6.13 -11.55 -2.19
C GLU A 112 6.27 -12.49 -3.39
N LEU A 113 6.42 -11.96 -4.61
CA LEU A 113 6.64 -12.76 -5.82
C LEU A 113 8.01 -13.47 -5.79
N ASP A 114 9.06 -12.78 -5.34
CA ASP A 114 10.40 -13.34 -5.16
C ASP A 114 10.36 -14.47 -4.11
N ALA A 115 9.68 -14.27 -2.98
CA ALA A 115 9.52 -15.29 -1.95
C ALA A 115 8.71 -16.50 -2.44
N ALA A 116 7.78 -16.31 -3.38
CA ALA A 116 7.01 -17.37 -4.01
C ALA A 116 7.72 -18.01 -5.22
N GLY A 117 8.93 -17.56 -5.58
CA GLY A 117 9.67 -18.04 -6.76
C GLY A 117 9.05 -17.66 -8.10
N GLN A 118 8.13 -16.69 -8.14
CA GLN A 118 7.38 -16.29 -9.33
C GLN A 118 8.11 -15.21 -10.13
N THR A 119 9.31 -15.53 -10.64
CA THR A 119 10.16 -14.59 -11.38
C THR A 119 9.53 -14.12 -12.69
N ASP A 120 8.86 -15.03 -13.39
CA ASP A 120 8.28 -14.75 -14.71
C ASP A 120 7.08 -13.80 -14.58
N LEU A 121 6.17 -14.10 -13.65
CA LEU A 121 5.04 -13.23 -13.33
C LEU A 121 5.50 -11.84 -12.87
N LYS A 122 6.57 -11.78 -12.06
CA LYS A 122 7.18 -10.51 -11.66
C LYS A 122 7.70 -9.73 -12.87
N SER A 123 8.44 -10.36 -13.79
CA SER A 123 8.93 -9.68 -14.99
C SER A 123 7.81 -9.17 -15.89
N ASP A 124 6.74 -9.95 -16.05
CA ASP A 124 5.60 -9.58 -16.89
C ASP A 124 4.85 -8.37 -16.31
N LEU A 125 4.59 -8.39 -15.00
CA LEU A 125 3.96 -7.28 -14.29
C LEU A 125 4.76 -5.99 -14.40
N TYR A 126 6.08 -6.09 -14.31
CA TYR A 126 6.98 -4.93 -14.32
C TYR A 126 7.13 -4.35 -15.71
N THR A 127 7.24 -5.22 -16.71
CA THR A 127 7.20 -4.82 -18.13
C THR A 127 5.91 -4.08 -18.43
N TRP A 128 4.78 -4.66 -18.02
CA TRP A 128 3.47 -4.03 -18.20
C TRP A 128 3.39 -2.66 -17.51
N ALA A 129 3.80 -2.56 -16.23
CA ALA A 129 3.76 -1.31 -15.48
C ALA A 129 4.73 -0.26 -16.07
N HIS A 130 5.87 -0.68 -16.62
CA HIS A 130 6.79 0.19 -17.33
C HIS A 130 6.16 0.79 -18.59
N THR A 131 5.49 -0.03 -19.40
CA THR A 131 4.75 0.46 -20.57
C THR A 131 3.68 1.48 -20.17
N GLN A 132 2.89 1.20 -19.14
CA GLN A 132 1.87 2.14 -18.66
C GLN A 132 2.45 3.47 -18.16
N LEU A 133 3.63 3.45 -17.52
CA LEU A 133 4.28 4.68 -17.06
C LEU A 133 4.88 5.48 -18.22
N LEU A 134 5.43 4.83 -19.25
CA LEU A 134 5.91 5.51 -20.45
C LEU A 134 4.77 6.24 -21.17
N ASP A 135 3.61 5.60 -21.31
CA ASP A 135 2.41 6.23 -21.89
C ASP A 135 1.94 7.44 -21.06
N ALA A 136 2.17 7.42 -19.75
CA ALA A 136 1.90 8.52 -18.84
C ALA A 136 3.01 9.60 -18.79
N ASN A 137 4.05 9.51 -19.64
CA ASN A 137 5.26 10.34 -19.60
C ASN A 137 5.94 10.36 -18.22
N GLN A 138 5.98 9.22 -17.55
CA GLN A 138 6.64 9.04 -16.26
C GLN A 138 7.79 8.03 -16.39
N THR A 139 8.77 8.18 -15.52
CA THR A 139 9.83 7.18 -15.36
C THR A 139 9.36 6.07 -14.43
N PHE A 140 9.84 4.86 -14.70
CA PHE A 140 9.63 3.75 -13.77
C PHE A 140 10.37 4.04 -12.47
N PRO A 141 9.73 3.87 -11.29
CA PRO A 141 10.42 4.06 -10.03
C PRO A 141 11.56 3.04 -9.92
N ASP A 142 12.73 3.46 -9.46
CA ASP A 142 13.78 2.53 -9.10
C ASP A 142 13.36 1.77 -7.83
N ILE A 143 13.22 0.45 -7.97
CA ILE A 143 12.82 -0.46 -6.89
C ILE A 143 14.07 -1.08 -6.25
N ARG A 144 15.24 -0.97 -6.91
CA ARG A 144 16.56 -1.38 -6.43
C ARG A 144 17.21 -0.33 -5.54
N ASP A 145 16.73 0.92 -5.59
CA ASP A 145 17.24 2.00 -4.75
C ASP A 145 17.09 1.66 -3.25
N LYS A 146 18.25 1.46 -2.62
CA LYS A 146 18.44 1.59 -1.17
C LYS A 146 18.31 3.07 -0.79
N ALA A 147 17.09 3.60 -0.77
CA ALA A 147 16.79 4.90 -0.17
C ALA A 147 15.32 5.02 0.29
N ASN A 148 14.80 3.95 0.89
CA ASN A 148 14.39 4.12 2.27
C ASN A 148 15.38 3.27 3.03
N GLU A 149 16.46 3.88 3.53
CA GLU A 149 16.91 3.44 4.85
C GLU A 149 15.63 3.30 5.69
N PRO A 150 15.45 2.21 6.48
CA PRO A 150 14.44 2.27 7.52
C PRO A 150 14.68 3.61 8.19
N SER A 151 13.70 4.52 8.13
CA SER A 151 13.84 5.78 8.82
C SER A 151 14.34 5.40 10.20
N THR A 152 15.52 5.89 10.57
CA THR A 152 16.11 5.67 11.89
C THR A 152 15.21 6.23 13.00
N GLN A 153 14.03 6.75 12.65
CA GLN A 153 12.95 7.15 13.51
C GLN A 153 12.36 5.92 14.20
N ALA A 154 12.85 5.75 15.44
CA ALA A 154 12.54 4.77 16.45
C ALA A 154 11.07 4.78 16.93
N VAL A 155 10.10 4.84 16.03
CA VAL A 155 8.71 4.53 16.36
C VAL A 155 8.56 3.03 16.18
N ALA A 156 8.54 2.29 17.29
CA ALA A 156 8.17 0.88 17.28
C ALA A 156 6.76 0.75 16.65
N LEU A 157 6.68 0.18 15.46
CA LEU A 157 5.39 -0.12 14.84
C LEU A 157 4.77 -1.32 15.55
N PRO A 158 3.46 -1.31 15.85
CA PRO A 158 2.80 -2.48 16.40
C PRO A 158 2.83 -3.60 15.37
N ALA A 159 2.92 -4.86 15.78
CA ALA A 159 2.91 -5.99 14.83
C ALA A 159 1.61 -6.07 14.01
N HIS A 160 0.49 -5.65 14.61
CA HIS A 160 -0.83 -5.60 13.99
C HIS A 160 -1.49 -4.25 14.25
N CYS A 161 -2.30 -3.79 13.31
CA CYS A 161 -3.10 -2.59 13.50
C CYS A 161 -4.15 -2.83 14.60
N PRO A 162 -4.20 -2.04 15.68
CA PRO A 162 -5.16 -2.24 16.77
C PRO A 162 -6.63 -2.06 16.32
N ASN A 163 -6.84 -1.37 15.19
CA ASN A 163 -8.17 -1.07 14.69
C ASN A 163 -8.71 -2.15 13.74
N CYS A 164 -7.89 -2.63 12.80
CA CYS A 164 -8.33 -3.62 11.79
C CYS A 164 -7.73 -5.02 11.94
N GLY A 165 -6.76 -5.22 12.82
CA GLY A 165 -6.05 -6.49 12.99
C GLY A 165 -5.11 -6.85 11.83
N GLY A 166 -4.94 -5.99 10.83
CA GLY A 166 -4.05 -6.24 9.70
C GLY A 166 -2.58 -6.18 10.12
N PRO A 167 -1.71 -7.02 9.55
CA PRO A 167 -0.28 -7.00 9.85
C PRO A 167 0.33 -5.66 9.42
N VAL A 168 1.21 -5.09 10.22
CA VAL A 168 1.88 -3.82 9.90
C VAL A 168 3.31 -4.13 9.47
N GLN A 169 3.60 -3.84 8.20
CA GLN A 169 4.93 -4.01 7.65
C GLN A 169 5.57 -2.62 7.41
N PRO A 170 6.80 -2.36 7.89
CA PRO A 170 7.43 -1.04 7.78
C PRO A 170 7.53 -0.51 6.34
N ASN A 171 7.67 -1.39 5.36
CA ASN A 171 7.77 -1.06 3.93
C ASN A 171 6.41 -0.74 3.27
N GLU A 172 5.29 -1.06 3.92
CA GLU A 172 3.93 -0.82 3.41
C GLU A 172 3.28 0.43 3.99
N VAL A 173 3.74 0.85 5.16
CA VAL A 173 3.16 1.97 5.90
C VAL A 173 3.39 3.28 5.15
N GLU A 174 2.31 4.05 5.01
CA GLU A 174 2.39 5.44 4.60
C GLU A 174 2.60 6.31 5.83
N TRP A 175 3.51 7.27 5.77
CA TRP A 175 3.80 8.18 6.88
C TRP A 175 3.20 9.56 6.59
N TYR A 176 2.36 10.07 7.49
CA TYR A 176 1.86 11.45 7.39
C TYR A 176 2.96 12.45 7.76
N ASP A 177 3.67 12.16 8.84
CA ASP A 177 4.87 12.83 9.32
C ASP A 177 5.77 11.78 10.03
N SER A 178 6.84 12.22 10.70
CA SER A 178 7.80 11.35 11.37
C SER A 178 7.24 10.55 12.55
N GLU A 179 6.04 10.87 13.04
CA GLU A 179 5.45 10.28 14.25
C GLU A 179 4.10 9.61 14.00
N ASN A 180 3.49 9.84 12.83
CA ASN A 180 2.13 9.39 12.51
C ASN A 180 2.14 8.41 11.30
N PRO A 181 2.47 7.13 11.53
CA PRO A 181 2.31 6.08 10.54
C PRO A 181 0.83 5.78 10.29
N ILE A 182 0.46 5.52 9.03
CA ILE A 182 -0.90 5.22 8.58
C ILE A 182 -1.00 3.75 8.16
N CYS A 183 -1.99 3.05 8.70
CA CYS A 183 -2.29 1.67 8.34
C CYS A 183 -2.65 1.55 6.85
N ALA A 184 -1.93 0.70 6.13
CA ALA A 184 -2.15 0.45 4.70
C ALA A 184 -3.54 -0.14 4.37
N PHE A 185 -4.19 -0.77 5.36
CA PHE A 185 -5.49 -1.45 5.21
C PHE A 185 -6.67 -0.51 5.47
N CYS A 186 -6.75 0.05 6.69
CA CYS A 186 -7.91 0.83 7.12
C CYS A 186 -7.68 2.35 7.15
N GLY A 187 -6.44 2.80 6.92
CA GLY A 187 -6.09 4.23 6.91
C GLY A 187 -6.08 4.88 8.30
N SER A 188 -6.18 4.13 9.40
CA SER A 188 -6.02 4.70 10.74
C SER A 188 -4.56 4.99 11.04
N ILE A 189 -4.31 6.03 11.84
CA ILE A 189 -2.99 6.26 12.42
C ILE A 189 -2.66 5.08 13.35
N LEU A 190 -1.49 4.50 13.18
CA LEU A 190 -0.94 3.45 14.02
C LEU A 190 -0.31 4.11 15.24
N LYS A 191 -0.84 3.80 16.42
CA LYS A 191 -0.27 4.18 17.71
C LYS A 191 -0.10 2.89 18.51
N ASN A 192 1.00 2.79 19.25
CA ASN A 192 1.07 1.81 20.34
C ASN A 192 0.17 2.35 21.46
N ASP A 193 -0.70 1.49 21.98
CA ASP A 193 -1.42 1.76 23.23
C ASP A 193 -0.45 1.73 24.41
#